data_AF-A0A7Z9KXF7-F1
#
_entry.id   AF-A0A7Z9KXF7-F1
#
_cell.length_a   1.000
_cell.length_b   1.000
_cell.length_c   1.000
_cell.angle_alpha   90.00
_cell.angle_beta   90.00
_cell.angle_gamma   90.00
#
_symmetry.space_group_name_H-M   'P 1'
#
loop_
_entity.id
_entity.type
_entity.pdbx_description
1 polymer ?
#
loop_
_entity_poly.entity_id
_entity_poly.type
_entity_poly.pdbx_seq_one_letter_code
_entity_poly.pdbx_strand_id
1 'polypeptide(L)'
;SKAHCLKQEHCCEQVTAVNSHCYRAQSFATAREIAAVLSLPQSQWSTSFQSRLGRTKWIEPYTDLVLDELAEKGIKRLAVFCPAFVADCLETLEEIEIRAREQFQKAGGEELRLIPSLNASPKWINAATGLVRETIGIS
;
A
#
# COMPACT_ATOMS: atom_id res chain seq x y z
N SER A 1 -4.30 9.83 17.40
CA SER A 1 -4.77 10.02 18.80
C SER A 1 -5.26 8.68 19.37
N LYS A 2 -4.91 8.34 20.62
CA LYS A 2 -5.39 7.12 21.31
C LYS A 2 -6.93 7.07 21.45
N ALA A 3 -7.61 8.21 21.27
CA ALA A 3 -9.06 8.32 21.37
C ALA A 3 -9.82 8.08 20.05
N HIS A 4 -9.13 7.99 18.91
CA HIS A 4 -9.78 7.94 17.59
C HIS A 4 -9.44 6.68 16.80
N CYS A 5 -8.15 6.39 16.62
CA CYS A 5 -7.70 5.25 15.82
C CYS A 5 -8.19 3.93 16.44
N LEU A 6 -8.89 3.10 15.65
CA LEU A 6 -9.45 1.80 16.08
C LEU A 6 -10.48 1.89 17.21
N LYS A 7 -11.01 3.09 17.49
CA LYS A 7 -12.08 3.34 18.47
C LYS A 7 -13.39 3.75 17.84
N GLN A 8 -13.33 4.38 16.67
CA GLN A 8 -14.48 4.70 15.85
C GLN A 8 -14.58 3.68 14.71
N GLU A 9 -15.81 3.29 14.39
CA GLU A 9 -16.09 2.56 13.17
C GLU A 9 -15.60 3.41 11.98
N HIS A 10 -15.06 2.77 10.95
CA HIS A 10 -14.66 3.47 9.73
C HIS A 10 -13.62 4.61 9.89
N CYS A 11 -12.84 4.64 10.98
CA CYS A 11 -11.88 5.72 11.30
C CYS A 11 -10.78 6.01 10.25
N CYS A 12 -10.66 5.18 9.19
CA CYS A 12 -9.71 5.34 8.10
C CYS A 12 -10.38 5.53 6.72
N GLU A 13 -11.72 5.65 6.67
CA GLU A 13 -12.44 5.88 5.41
C GLU A 13 -12.19 7.26 4.83
N GLN A 14 -11.90 8.24 5.68
CA GLN A 14 -11.56 9.60 5.27
C GLN A 14 -10.42 10.15 6.13
N VAL A 15 -9.58 10.97 5.51
CA VAL A 15 -8.57 11.76 6.24
C VAL A 15 -9.24 13.05 6.69
N THR A 16 -9.13 13.33 7.98
CA THR A 16 -9.70 14.45 8.71
C THR A 16 -8.61 15.10 9.56
N ALA A 17 -8.90 16.25 10.19
CA ALA A 17 -7.95 16.89 11.11
C ALA A 17 -7.52 15.99 12.29
N VAL A 18 -8.35 15.02 12.69
CA VAL A 18 -8.09 14.14 13.85
C VAL A 18 -7.09 13.01 13.50
N ASN A 19 -7.04 12.59 12.24
CA ASN A 19 -6.23 11.47 11.77
C ASN A 19 -5.28 11.87 10.62
N SER A 20 -5.04 13.16 10.41
CA SER A 20 -4.15 13.71 9.37
C SER A 20 -2.72 13.13 9.41
N HIS A 21 -2.26 12.73 10.59
CA HIS A 21 -0.95 12.08 10.80
C HIS A 21 -1.04 10.57 11.05
N CYS A 22 -2.21 9.95 10.83
CA CYS A 22 -2.38 8.52 11.00
C CYS A 22 -1.90 7.78 9.75
N TYR A 23 -0.81 7.02 9.89
CA TYR A 23 -0.25 6.19 8.81
C TYR A 23 -1.32 5.34 8.12
N ARG A 24 -2.10 4.56 8.88
CA ARG A 24 -3.14 3.69 8.33
C ARG A 24 -4.19 4.46 7.51
N ALA A 25 -4.65 5.61 8.00
CA ALA A 25 -5.65 6.43 7.30
C ALA A 25 -5.07 6.99 5.99
N GLN A 26 -3.83 7.48 6.03
CA GLN A 26 -3.10 7.95 4.85
C GLN A 26 -2.89 6.82 3.83
N SER A 27 -2.52 5.61 4.25
CA SER A 27 -2.36 4.46 3.35
C SER A 27 -3.64 4.13 2.59
N PHE A 28 -4.79 4.07 3.28
CA PHE A 28 -6.08 3.83 2.63
C PHE A 28 -6.49 4.97 1.71
N ALA A 29 -6.23 6.23 2.09
CA ALA A 29 -6.51 7.38 1.23
C ALA A 29 -5.70 7.32 -0.06
N THR A 30 -4.38 7.12 0.04
CA THR A 30 -3.52 6.97 -1.14
C THR A 30 -3.97 5.83 -2.05
N ALA A 31 -4.35 4.68 -1.50
CA ALA A 31 -4.85 3.57 -2.30
C ALA A 31 -6.16 3.91 -3.04
N ARG A 32 -7.11 4.60 -2.37
CA ARG A 32 -8.35 5.06 -3.01
C ARG A 32 -8.08 6.04 -4.15
N GLU A 33 -7.21 7.02 -3.94
CA GLU A 33 -6.88 8.02 -4.98
C GLU A 33 -6.19 7.37 -6.19
N ILE A 34 -5.26 6.43 -5.96
CA ILE A 34 -4.64 5.66 -7.05
C ILE A 34 -5.69 4.86 -7.81
N ALA A 35 -6.57 4.14 -7.11
CA ALA A 35 -7.62 3.36 -7.75
C ALA A 35 -8.59 4.24 -8.55
N ALA A 36 -8.94 5.42 -8.04
CA ALA A 36 -9.79 6.39 -8.72
C ALA A 36 -9.14 6.90 -10.02
N VAL A 37 -7.87 7.29 -9.99
CA VAL A 37 -7.11 7.73 -11.17
C VAL A 37 -7.01 6.62 -12.22
N LEU A 38 -6.87 5.36 -11.78
CA LEU A 38 -6.83 4.19 -12.67
C LEU A 38 -8.22 3.67 -13.07
N SER A 39 -9.31 4.29 -12.60
CA SER A 39 -10.69 3.84 -12.81
C SER A 39 -10.93 2.39 -12.41
N LEU A 40 -10.28 1.93 -11.35
CA LEU A 40 -10.44 0.56 -10.83
C LEU A 40 -11.71 0.45 -9.98
N PRO A 41 -12.61 -0.50 -10.26
CA PRO A 41 -13.75 -0.76 -9.41
C PRO A 41 -13.29 -1.34 -8.05
N GLN A 42 -14.08 -1.13 -7.00
CA GLN A 42 -13.76 -1.57 -5.64
C GLN A 42 -13.47 -3.07 -5.51
N SER A 43 -14.01 -3.89 -6.41
CA SER A 43 -13.78 -5.34 -6.45
C SER A 43 -12.42 -5.76 -7.02
N GLN A 44 -11.65 -4.84 -7.60
CA GLN A 44 -10.39 -5.14 -8.29
C GLN A 44 -9.14 -4.68 -7.52
N TRP A 45 -9.29 -4.12 -6.33
CA TRP A 45 -8.15 -3.70 -5.51
C TRP A 45 -8.44 -3.83 -4.02
N SER A 46 -7.38 -3.98 -3.24
CA SER A 46 -7.42 -4.02 -1.78
C SER A 46 -6.10 -3.50 -1.21
N THR A 47 -6.07 -3.22 0.09
CA THR A 47 -4.86 -2.78 0.79
C THR A 47 -4.53 -3.76 1.91
N SER A 48 -3.26 -4.12 2.03
CA SER A 48 -2.71 -4.92 3.13
C SER A 48 -1.39 -4.32 3.63
N PHE A 49 -0.90 -4.83 4.75
CA PHE A 49 0.29 -4.35 5.45
C PHE A 49 1.29 -5.50 5.62
N GLN A 50 2.56 -5.24 5.33
CA GLN A 50 3.64 -6.21 5.35
C GLN A 50 4.64 -5.94 6.49
N SER A 51 5.69 -6.75 6.56
CA SER A 51 6.85 -6.56 7.44
C SER A 51 6.55 -6.57 8.95
N ARG A 52 5.52 -7.32 9.38
CA ARG A 52 5.25 -7.53 10.81
C ARG A 52 6.35 -8.39 11.46
N LEU A 53 6.78 -8.01 12.65
CA LEU A 53 7.81 -8.73 13.42
C LEU A 53 7.30 -9.18 14.79
N GLY A 54 7.74 -10.37 15.22
CA GLY A 54 7.39 -10.92 16.52
C GLY A 54 5.92 -11.33 16.63
N ARG A 55 5.42 -11.40 17.88
CA ARG A 55 4.09 -11.95 18.20
C ARG A 55 3.05 -10.89 18.57
N THR A 56 3.45 -9.63 18.64
CA THR A 56 2.55 -8.51 18.96
C THR A 56 1.58 -8.29 17.80
N LYS A 57 0.37 -7.79 18.07
CA LYS A 57 -0.59 -7.44 17.02
C LYS A 57 -0.11 -6.19 16.25
N TRP A 58 -0.08 -6.29 14.93
CA TRP A 58 0.29 -5.21 14.01
C TRP A 58 -0.95 -4.68 13.26
N ILE A 59 -0.73 -3.75 12.32
CA ILE A 59 -1.79 -3.19 11.48
C ILE A 59 -2.27 -4.26 10.50
N GLU A 60 -3.59 -4.47 10.46
CA GLU A 60 -4.28 -5.43 9.60
C GLU A 60 -4.98 -4.74 8.41
N PRO A 61 -5.18 -5.46 7.28
CA PRO A 61 -4.92 -6.90 7.07
C PRO A 61 -3.46 -7.20 6.69
N TYR A 62 -2.97 -8.40 7.00
CA TYR A 62 -1.57 -8.77 6.75
C TYR A 62 -1.36 -9.33 5.34
N THR A 63 -0.35 -8.83 4.63
CA THR A 63 -0.08 -9.23 3.23
C THR A 63 0.14 -10.73 3.09
N ASP A 64 0.87 -11.36 4.01
CA ASP A 64 1.11 -12.80 4.00
C ASP A 64 -0.18 -13.61 4.10
N LEU A 65 -1.21 -13.16 4.82
CA LEU A 65 -2.49 -13.87 4.86
C LEU A 65 -3.37 -13.58 3.63
N VAL A 66 -3.36 -12.33 3.17
CA VAL A 66 -4.21 -11.89 2.05
C VAL A 66 -3.85 -12.58 0.73
N LEU A 67 -2.57 -12.90 0.51
CA LEU A 67 -2.12 -13.59 -0.71
C LEU A 67 -2.79 -14.96 -0.86
N ASP A 68 -2.79 -15.76 0.20
CA ASP A 68 -3.40 -17.10 0.21
C ASP A 68 -4.91 -16.99 0.00
N GLU A 69 -5.57 -16.08 0.73
CA GLU A 69 -7.01 -15.84 0.57
C GLU A 69 -7.41 -15.44 -0.85
N LEU A 70 -6.59 -14.62 -1.53
CA LEU A 70 -6.86 -14.20 -2.91
C LEU A 70 -6.71 -15.37 -3.89
N ALA A 71 -5.69 -16.20 -3.71
CA ALA A 71 -5.49 -17.39 -4.52
C ALA A 71 -6.62 -18.41 -4.34
N GLU A 72 -7.06 -18.64 -3.10
CA GLU A 72 -8.20 -19.50 -2.75
C GLU A 72 -9.52 -18.99 -3.35
N LYS A 73 -9.70 -17.68 -3.43
CA LYS A 73 -10.83 -17.04 -4.13
C LYS A 73 -10.75 -17.14 -5.66
N GLY A 74 -9.72 -17.79 -6.19
CA GLY A 74 -9.53 -18.03 -7.63
C GLY A 74 -8.86 -16.88 -8.38
N ILE A 75 -8.35 -15.86 -7.69
CA ILE A 75 -7.56 -14.80 -8.34
C ILE A 75 -6.23 -15.41 -8.80
N LYS A 76 -5.94 -15.31 -10.10
CA LYS A 76 -4.75 -15.92 -10.70
C LYS A 76 -3.60 -14.95 -10.91
N ARG A 77 -3.87 -13.66 -11.04
CA ARG A 77 -2.86 -12.65 -11.35
C ARG A 77 -3.01 -11.44 -10.44
N LEU A 78 -1.90 -11.02 -9.84
CA LEU A 78 -1.83 -9.85 -8.97
C LEU A 78 -0.77 -8.87 -9.47
N ALA A 79 -1.10 -7.58 -9.41
CA ALA A 79 -0.14 -6.50 -9.44
C ALA A 79 -0.08 -5.87 -8.05
N VAL A 80 1.11 -5.79 -7.47
CA VAL A 80 1.33 -5.25 -6.12
C VAL A 80 2.14 -3.97 -6.22
N PHE A 81 1.64 -2.90 -5.61
CA PHE A 81 2.34 -1.63 -5.49
C PHE A 81 2.50 -1.28 -4.01
N CYS A 82 3.69 -0.80 -3.63
CA CYS A 82 4.03 -0.46 -2.25
C CYS A 82 4.17 1.07 -2.06
N PRO A 83 3.08 1.85 -2.04
CA PRO A 83 3.12 3.32 -2.08
C PRO A 83 3.69 3.98 -0.82
N ALA A 84 3.94 3.21 0.25
CA ALA A 84 4.53 3.72 1.47
C ALA A 84 6.05 3.97 1.35
N PHE A 85 6.69 3.47 0.29
CA PHE A 85 8.08 3.74 -0.06
C PHE A 85 8.17 4.32 -1.48
N VAL A 86 9.08 5.27 -1.67
CA VAL A 86 9.27 5.95 -2.98
C VAL A 86 10.39 5.32 -3.80
N ALA A 87 11.21 4.46 -3.22
CA ALA A 87 12.31 3.77 -3.87
C ALA A 87 12.27 2.29 -3.52
N ASP A 88 12.74 1.45 -4.44
CA ASP A 88 12.82 0.02 -4.19
C ASP A 88 13.84 -0.29 -3.08
N CYS A 89 13.47 -1.23 -2.22
CA CYS A 89 14.19 -1.60 -1.02
C CYS A 89 14.04 -3.11 -0.77
N LEU A 90 14.56 -3.58 0.37
CA LEU A 90 14.45 -4.99 0.75
C LEU A 90 12.97 -5.41 0.86
N GLU A 91 12.14 -4.55 1.45
CA GLU A 91 10.71 -4.79 1.63
C GLU A 91 9.95 -4.88 0.30
N THR A 92 10.43 -4.29 -0.79
CA THR A 92 9.80 -4.45 -2.11
C THR A 92 10.39 -5.63 -2.87
N LEU A 93 11.70 -5.65 -3.08
CA LEU A 93 12.37 -6.63 -3.94
C LEU A 93 12.43 -8.02 -3.31
N GLU A 94 12.70 -8.14 -2.02
CA GLU A 94 12.79 -9.45 -1.37
C GLU A 94 11.43 -9.92 -0.88
N GLU A 95 10.73 -9.09 -0.08
CA GLU A 95 9.50 -9.56 0.56
C GLU A 95 8.36 -9.72 -0.45
N ILE A 96 8.20 -8.79 -1.40
CA ILE A 96 7.11 -8.83 -2.37
C ILE A 96 7.52 -9.54 -3.66
N GLU A 97 8.60 -9.10 -4.31
CA GLU A 97 8.91 -9.63 -5.64
C GLU A 97 9.33 -11.09 -5.63
N ILE A 98 10.04 -11.53 -4.57
CA ILE A 98 10.51 -12.90 -4.44
C ILE A 98 9.55 -13.71 -3.57
N ARG A 99 9.42 -13.37 -2.28
CA ARG A 99 8.73 -14.22 -1.31
C ARG A 99 7.22 -14.24 -1.48
N ALA A 100 6.57 -13.09 -1.59
CA ALA A 100 5.12 -13.04 -1.81
C ALA A 100 4.74 -13.67 -3.15
N ARG A 101 5.55 -13.50 -4.20
CA ARG A 101 5.35 -14.17 -5.49
C ARG A 101 5.39 -15.70 -5.34
N GLU A 102 6.42 -16.22 -4.69
CA GLU A 102 6.54 -17.66 -4.43
C GLU A 102 5.37 -18.19 -3.60
N GLN A 103 4.97 -17.45 -2.55
CA GLN A 103 3.83 -17.82 -1.71
C GLN A 103 2.52 -17.87 -2.52
N PHE A 104 2.22 -16.80 -3.27
CA PHE A 104 1.00 -16.71 -4.07
C PHE A 104 0.90 -17.85 -5.10
N GLN A 105 2.03 -18.20 -5.72
CA GLN A 105 2.09 -19.32 -6.66
C GLN A 105 1.86 -20.67 -5.97
N LYS A 106 2.44 -20.89 -4.79
CA LYS A 106 2.20 -22.10 -3.98
C LYS A 106 0.73 -22.23 -3.55
N ALA A 107 0.05 -21.11 -3.29
CA ALA A 107 -1.36 -21.07 -2.94
C ALA A 107 -2.31 -21.27 -4.16
N GLY A 108 -1.77 -21.41 -5.38
CA GLY A 108 -2.55 -21.66 -6.59
C GLY A 108 -2.81 -20.44 -7.47
N GLY A 109 -2.17 -19.30 -7.17
CA GLY A 109 -2.01 -18.18 -8.10
C GLY A 109 -1.04 -18.50 -9.23
N GLU A 110 -1.03 -17.70 -10.29
CA GLU A 110 -0.16 -17.88 -11.46
C GLU A 110 0.95 -16.82 -11.52
N GLU A 111 0.58 -15.55 -11.35
CA GLU A 111 1.51 -14.42 -11.47
C GLU A 111 1.30 -13.40 -10.34
N LEU A 112 2.40 -13.00 -9.70
CA LEU A 112 2.47 -11.79 -8.89
C LEU A 112 3.56 -10.89 -9.45
N ARG A 113 3.17 -9.68 -9.83
CA ARG A 113 4.07 -8.65 -10.36
C ARG A 113 4.20 -7.50 -9.38
N LEU A 114 5.42 -7.24 -8.92
CA LEU A 114 5.75 -6.00 -8.25
C LEU A 114 5.72 -4.86 -9.28
N ILE A 115 4.99 -3.80 -8.96
CA ILE A 115 5.06 -2.52 -9.67
C ILE A 115 6.26 -1.77 -9.08
N PRO A 116 7.25 -1.36 -9.91
CA PRO A 116 8.42 -0.64 -9.42
C PRO A 116 8.04 0.61 -8.63
N SER A 117 8.82 0.90 -7.60
CA SER A 117 8.69 2.16 -6.88
C SER A 117 9.01 3.35 -7.79
N LEU A 118 8.72 4.56 -7.32
CA LEU A 118 8.96 5.79 -8.09
C LEU A 118 10.43 5.96 -8.48
N ASN A 119 11.36 5.50 -7.63
CA ASN A 119 12.81 5.53 -7.85
C ASN A 119 13.29 6.92 -8.34
N ALA A 120 14.16 6.96 -9.34
CA ALA A 120 14.65 8.19 -9.96
C ALA A 120 13.73 8.73 -11.06
N SER A 121 12.42 8.42 -11.03
CA SER A 121 11.47 8.91 -12.03
C SER A 121 11.49 10.44 -12.10
N PRO A 122 11.69 11.04 -13.30
CA PRO A 122 11.65 12.49 -13.46
C PRO A 122 10.32 13.10 -12.99
N LYS A 123 9.20 12.38 -13.16
CA LYS A 123 7.88 12.85 -12.68
C LYS A 123 7.85 12.96 -11.16
N TRP A 124 8.44 11.99 -10.46
CA TRP A 124 8.52 12.02 -9.00
C TRP A 124 9.45 13.13 -8.50
N ILE A 125 10.63 13.27 -9.11
CA ILE A 125 11.58 14.34 -8.77
C ILE A 125 10.92 15.72 -8.95
N ASN A 126 10.20 15.92 -10.05
CA ASN A 126 9.47 17.16 -10.31
C ASN A 126 8.34 17.39 -9.29
N ALA A 127 7.59 16.35 -8.93
CA ALA A 127 6.55 16.46 -7.90
C ALA A 127 7.13 16.82 -6.52
N ALA A 128 8.18 16.12 -6.09
CA ALA A 128 8.83 16.36 -4.80
C ALA A 128 9.45 17.76 -4.72
N THR A 129 10.13 18.20 -5.78
CA THR A 129 10.69 19.56 -5.85
C THR A 129 9.59 20.63 -5.90
N GLY A 130 8.47 20.35 -6.59
CA GLY A 130 7.28 21.20 -6.57
C GLY A 130 6.71 21.38 -5.16
N LEU A 131 6.58 20.30 -4.38
CA LEU A 131 6.11 20.37 -2.99
C LEU A 131 7.03 21.24 -2.10
N VAL A 132 8.35 21.11 -2.26
CA VAL A 132 9.31 21.93 -1.52
C VAL A 132 9.18 23.40 -1.91
N ARG A 133 9.10 23.69 -3.21
CA ARG A 133 8.93 25.04 -3.77
C ARG A 133 7.67 25.73 -3.26
N GLU A 134 6.54 25.03 -3.27
CA GLU A 134 5.27 25.50 -2.71
C GLU A 134 5.40 25.81 -1.22
N THR A 135 6.04 24.91 -0.46
CA THR A 135 6.25 25.06 0.99
C THR A 135 7.06 26.32 1.33
N ILE A 136 8.05 26.67 0.51
CA ILE A 136 8.92 27.84 0.73
C ILE A 136 8.46 29.10 -0.04
N GLY A 137 7.35 29.04 -0.77
CA GLY A 137 6.76 30.17 -1.47
C GLY A 137 7.52 30.63 -2.72
N ILE A 138 8.24 29.73 -3.40
CA ILE A 138 8.99 30.02 -4.62
C ILE A 138 8.34 29.25 -5.77
N SER A 139 7.70 29.95 -6.72
CA SER A 139 7.09 29.34 -7.92
C SER A 139 8.14 28.96 -8.96
#